data_AF-A0A0M3IDM2-F1
#
_entry.id   AF-A0A0M3IDM2-F1
#
_cell.length_a   1.000
_cell.length_b   1.000
_cell.length_c   1.000
_cell.angle_alpha   90.00
_cell.angle_beta   90.00
_cell.angle_gamma   90.00
#
_symmetry.space_group_name_H-M   'P 1'
#
loop_
_entity.id
_entity.type
_entity.pdbx_description
1 polymer ?
#
loop_
_entity_poly.entity_id
_entity_poly.type
_entity_poly.pdbx_seq_one_letter_code
_entity_poly.pdbx_strand_id
1 'polypeptide(L)'
;MRPKFLGKPMRNITGGALASLAAMRTVLENLRKNLRSSHEVKLVTFGQPRVGDRELAMKHDELVPHSYRVVHRADIVPHLPACQKDDDDSERKDDKSKPCDTNGDGRAYHHGTEIWYPYGMKPGAEYFECLGRPKGEDFNCSDSLTFDLSEYDIYISDHRHYFDHKVPTYGKLGCVELAEEVAVKESAESLGQASSAQSNTESALRKVINSVATVARFLGIHRNFISHNEREVAIRRIEYQRRIISRRKSTVIIE
;
A
#
# COMPACT_ATOMS: atom_id res chain seq x y z
N MET A 1 6.35 -43.16 -3.28
CA MET A 1 6.71 -42.05 -4.19
C MET A 1 5.85 -40.86 -3.84
N ARG A 2 6.43 -39.74 -3.37
CA ARG A 2 5.67 -38.50 -3.11
C ARG A 2 5.68 -37.66 -4.39
N PRO A 3 4.53 -37.14 -4.87
CA PRO A 3 4.51 -36.25 -6.01
C PRO A 3 5.21 -34.94 -5.63
N LYS A 4 6.26 -34.59 -6.38
CA LYS A 4 6.88 -33.27 -6.34
C LYS A 4 5.93 -32.31 -7.02
N PHE A 5 5.14 -31.57 -6.25
CA PHE A 5 4.52 -30.34 -6.76
C PHE A 5 5.64 -29.33 -6.98
N LEU A 6 6.08 -29.21 -8.23
CA LEU A 6 6.95 -28.14 -8.69
C LEU A 6 6.10 -26.85 -8.75
N GLY A 7 5.77 -26.32 -7.58
CA GLY A 7 5.03 -25.08 -7.45
C GLY A 7 5.89 -23.91 -7.93
N LYS A 8 5.55 -23.35 -9.09
CA LYS A 8 5.86 -21.94 -9.35
C LYS A 8 5.24 -21.14 -8.18
N PRO A 9 5.91 -20.13 -7.61
CA PRO A 9 5.33 -19.35 -6.53
C PRO A 9 4.04 -18.71 -7.03
N MET A 10 2.91 -19.13 -6.45
CA MET A 10 1.62 -18.46 -6.55
C MET A 10 1.82 -17.02 -6.11
N ARG A 11 1.79 -16.08 -7.05
CA ARG A 11 1.72 -14.64 -6.76
C ARG A 11 0.24 -14.33 -6.61
N ASN A 12 -0.31 -14.57 -5.43
CA ASN A 12 -1.76 -14.45 -5.19
C ASN A 12 -2.13 -13.00 -4.93
N ILE A 13 -2.79 -12.38 -5.92
CA ILE A 13 -3.54 -11.12 -5.84
C ILE A 13 -4.74 -11.22 -4.85
N THR A 14 -5.03 -12.42 -4.33
CA THR A 14 -6.17 -12.74 -3.46
C THR A 14 -5.88 -12.70 -1.96
N GLY A 15 -4.70 -12.22 -1.54
CA GLY A 15 -4.29 -12.16 -0.12
C GLY A 15 -5.33 -11.48 0.78
N GLY A 16 -5.84 -10.32 0.36
CA GLY A 16 -6.86 -9.58 1.11
C GLY A 16 -8.16 -10.37 1.34
N ALA A 17 -8.62 -11.15 0.36
CA ALA A 17 -9.84 -11.97 0.51
C ALA A 17 -9.62 -13.12 1.51
N LEU A 18 -8.45 -13.77 1.46
CA LEU A 18 -8.09 -14.81 2.40
C LEU A 18 -7.92 -14.24 3.82
N ALA A 19 -7.33 -13.05 3.95
CA ALA A 19 -7.15 -12.34 5.21
C ALA A 19 -8.49 -12.05 5.89
N SER A 20 -9.50 -11.62 5.12
CA SER A 20 -10.87 -11.40 5.60
C SER A 20 -11.46 -12.66 6.24
N LEU A 21 -11.42 -13.78 5.51
CA LEU A 21 -11.93 -15.05 6.03
C LEU A 21 -11.12 -15.54 7.24
N ALA A 22 -9.81 -15.34 7.23
CA ALA A 22 -8.94 -15.67 8.35
C ALA A 22 -9.24 -14.82 9.60
N ALA A 23 -9.59 -13.55 9.44
CA ALA A 23 -9.98 -12.66 10.52
C ALA A 23 -11.29 -13.13 11.17
N MET A 24 -12.32 -13.42 10.36
CA MET A 24 -13.58 -14.00 10.84
C MET A 24 -13.33 -15.31 11.60
N ARG A 25 -12.54 -16.23 11.02
CA ARG A 25 -12.21 -17.50 11.66
C ARG A 25 -11.48 -17.29 12.99
N THR A 26 -10.54 -16.35 13.03
CA THR A 26 -9.77 -16.02 14.23
C THR A 26 -10.70 -15.54 15.35
N VAL A 27 -11.64 -14.63 15.05
CA VAL A 27 -12.62 -14.18 16.04
C VAL A 27 -13.49 -15.34 16.53
N LEU A 28 -14.05 -16.13 15.63
CA LEU A 28 -14.92 -17.25 16.00
C LEU A 28 -14.20 -18.29 16.89
N GLU A 29 -12.95 -18.64 16.57
CA GLU A 29 -12.15 -19.54 17.37
C GLU A 29 -11.76 -18.94 18.73
N ASN A 30 -11.44 -17.65 18.77
CA ASN A 30 -11.11 -16.97 20.02
C ASN A 30 -12.31 -16.87 20.94
N LEU A 31 -13.50 -16.58 20.41
CA LEU A 31 -14.76 -16.56 21.16
C LEU A 31 -15.07 -17.96 21.73
N ARG A 32 -14.95 -19.02 20.92
CA ARG A 32 -15.12 -20.42 21.38
C ARG A 32 -14.20 -20.80 22.53
N LYS A 33 -12.97 -20.25 22.53
CA LYS A 33 -11.93 -20.56 23.53
C LYS A 33 -11.84 -19.52 24.65
N ASN A 34 -12.71 -18.50 24.68
CA ASN A 34 -12.66 -17.36 25.59
C ASN A 34 -11.28 -16.65 25.62
N LEU A 35 -10.58 -16.58 24.48
CA LEU A 35 -9.22 -16.06 24.40
C LEU A 35 -9.16 -14.55 24.12
N ARG A 36 -10.04 -14.07 23.23
CA ARG A 36 -10.08 -12.68 22.78
C ARG A 36 -11.49 -12.27 22.39
N SER A 37 -11.79 -11.00 22.56
CA SER A 37 -12.99 -10.36 22.04
C SER A 37 -12.82 -9.96 20.58
N SER A 38 -13.94 -9.76 19.89
CA SER A 38 -13.98 -9.26 18.50
C SER A 38 -13.21 -7.93 18.30
N HIS A 39 -13.30 -7.01 19.26
CA HIS A 39 -12.64 -5.69 19.22
C HIS A 39 -11.11 -5.75 19.35
N GLU A 40 -10.56 -6.91 19.72
CA GLU A 40 -9.12 -7.12 19.79
C GLU A 40 -8.54 -7.61 18.45
N VAL A 41 -9.37 -7.91 17.44
CA VAL A 41 -8.91 -8.27 16.11
C VAL A 41 -9.08 -7.08 15.17
N LYS A 42 -8.00 -6.72 14.49
CA LYS A 42 -7.98 -5.66 13.48
C LYS A 42 -7.56 -6.26 12.15
N LEU A 43 -8.24 -5.87 11.08
CA LEU A 43 -7.93 -6.28 9.72
C LEU A 43 -7.61 -5.05 8.88
N VAL A 44 -6.49 -5.07 8.19
CA VAL A 44 -6.14 -4.10 7.15
C VAL A 44 -5.77 -4.86 5.90
N THR A 45 -6.41 -4.55 4.78
CA THR A 45 -6.12 -5.19 3.50
C THR A 45 -5.83 -4.19 2.40
N PHE A 46 -5.01 -4.56 1.42
CA PHE A 46 -4.70 -3.74 0.25
C PHE A 46 -5.34 -4.31 -1.00
N GLY A 47 -6.10 -3.50 -1.73
CA GLY A 47 -6.70 -3.91 -3.01
C GLY A 47 -7.62 -5.13 -2.87
N GLN A 48 -8.31 -5.29 -1.73
CA GLN A 48 -9.10 -6.48 -1.45
C GLN A 48 -10.32 -6.57 -2.40
N PRO A 49 -10.50 -7.67 -3.14
CA PRO A 49 -11.70 -7.91 -3.96
C PRO A 49 -12.92 -8.20 -3.08
N ARG A 50 -14.13 -8.10 -3.66
CA ARG A 50 -15.36 -8.55 -2.97
C ARG A 50 -15.26 -10.04 -2.65
N VAL A 51 -15.58 -10.42 -1.41
CA VAL A 51 -15.30 -11.77 -0.88
C VAL A 51 -16.54 -12.67 -0.90
N GLY A 52 -17.72 -12.10 -0.72
CA GLY A 52 -18.98 -12.83 -0.75
C GLY A 52 -20.14 -11.86 -0.90
N ASP A 53 -21.32 -12.30 -0.50
CA ASP A 53 -22.53 -11.51 -0.61
C ASP A 53 -22.73 -10.53 0.54
N ARG A 54 -23.83 -9.77 0.48
CA ARG A 54 -24.19 -8.80 1.50
C ARG A 54 -24.40 -9.44 2.88
N GLU A 55 -24.93 -10.66 2.96
CA GLU A 55 -25.09 -11.35 4.24
C GLU A 55 -23.73 -11.67 4.87
N LEU A 56 -22.81 -12.24 4.08
CA LEU A 56 -21.44 -12.48 4.54
C LEU A 56 -20.76 -11.17 4.94
N ALA A 57 -20.96 -10.10 4.17
CA ALA A 57 -20.34 -8.81 4.44
C ALA A 57 -20.81 -8.20 5.76
N MET A 58 -22.11 -8.23 6.03
CA MET A 58 -22.65 -7.76 7.31
C MET A 58 -22.19 -8.63 8.48
N LYS A 59 -22.11 -9.96 8.29
CA LYS A 59 -21.57 -10.85 9.32
C LYS A 59 -20.09 -10.60 9.59
N HIS A 60 -19.31 -10.27 8.56
CA HIS A 60 -17.93 -9.87 8.72
C HIS A 60 -17.82 -8.60 9.57
N ASP A 61 -18.61 -7.56 9.27
CA ASP A 61 -18.62 -6.30 10.04
C ASP A 61 -18.99 -6.50 11.51
N GLU A 62 -19.90 -7.42 11.81
CA GLU A 62 -20.27 -7.79 13.17
C GLU A 62 -19.10 -8.47 13.91
N LEU A 63 -18.40 -9.39 13.23
CA LEU A 63 -17.33 -10.17 13.84
C LEU A 63 -16.01 -9.41 13.92
N VAL A 64 -15.70 -8.54 12.96
CA VAL A 64 -14.42 -7.82 12.83
C VAL A 64 -14.70 -6.33 12.62
N PRO A 65 -15.14 -5.60 13.68
CA PRO A 65 -15.59 -4.22 13.56
C PRO A 65 -14.46 -3.24 13.19
N HIS A 66 -13.20 -3.62 13.41
CA HIS A 66 -12.03 -2.84 13.03
C HIS A 66 -11.39 -3.40 11.75
N SER A 67 -12.14 -3.34 10.65
CA SER A 67 -11.73 -3.81 9.32
C SER A 67 -11.64 -2.67 8.33
N TYR A 68 -10.48 -2.50 7.72
CA TYR A 68 -10.18 -1.43 6.76
C TYR A 68 -9.65 -1.99 5.45
N ARG A 69 -10.23 -1.58 4.32
CA ARG A 69 -9.76 -1.91 2.97
C ARG A 69 -9.10 -0.68 2.37
N VAL A 70 -7.81 -0.76 2.06
CA VAL A 70 -7.07 0.35 1.47
C VAL A 70 -7.06 0.19 -0.04
N VAL A 71 -7.49 1.24 -0.75
CA VAL A 71 -7.61 1.25 -2.21
C VAL A 71 -6.79 2.39 -2.80
N HIS A 72 -5.95 2.06 -3.78
CA HIS A 72 -5.10 3.04 -4.45
C HIS A 72 -5.68 3.43 -5.82
N ARG A 73 -5.97 4.71 -6.00
CA ARG A 73 -6.45 5.31 -7.27
C ARG A 73 -7.53 4.46 -7.95
N ALA A 74 -7.23 3.93 -9.13
CA ALA A 74 -8.10 3.12 -9.98
C ALA A 74 -7.67 1.64 -9.96
N ASP A 75 -7.26 1.14 -8.79
CA ASP A 75 -7.10 -0.29 -8.57
C ASP A 75 -8.42 -1.01 -8.88
N ILE A 76 -8.42 -1.82 -9.93
CA ILE A 76 -9.61 -2.55 -10.41
C ILE A 76 -9.97 -3.74 -9.51
N VAL A 77 -9.02 -4.28 -8.72
CA VAL A 77 -9.23 -5.54 -7.99
C VAL A 77 -10.33 -5.43 -6.92
N PRO A 78 -10.43 -4.34 -6.13
CA PRO A 78 -11.58 -4.11 -5.26
C PRO A 78 -12.93 -4.16 -5.96
N HIS A 79 -13.01 -3.84 -7.25
CA HIS A 79 -14.27 -3.84 -8.00
C HIS A 79 -14.60 -5.22 -8.58
N LEU A 80 -13.81 -6.25 -8.28
CA LEU A 80 -14.01 -7.63 -8.72
C LEU A 80 -14.37 -8.54 -7.54
N PRO A 81 -15.25 -9.55 -7.74
CA PRO A 81 -16.29 -9.56 -8.77
C PRO A 81 -17.19 -8.31 -8.67
N ALA A 82 -17.81 -7.91 -9.79
CA ALA A 82 -18.70 -6.76 -9.81
C ALA A 82 -19.93 -7.00 -8.91
N CYS A 83 -20.33 -5.97 -8.17
CA CYS A 83 -21.63 -5.98 -7.51
C CYS A 83 -22.76 -5.86 -8.54
N GLN A 84 -23.97 -6.21 -8.14
CA GLN A 84 -25.15 -5.84 -8.91
C GLN A 84 -25.37 -4.34 -8.76
N LYS A 85 -25.61 -3.64 -9.87
CA LYS A 85 -25.89 -2.20 -9.86
C LYS A 85 -27.37 -1.95 -9.61
N ASP A 86 -27.67 -0.86 -8.91
CA ASP A 86 -29.05 -0.41 -8.66
C ASP A 86 -29.58 0.27 -9.93
N ASP A 87 -30.35 -0.49 -10.72
CA ASP A 87 -30.88 0.00 -11.99
C ASP A 87 -31.93 1.11 -11.83
N ASP A 88 -32.55 1.20 -10.65
CA ASP A 88 -33.60 2.16 -10.30
C ASP A 88 -33.04 3.47 -9.71
N ASP A 89 -31.71 3.61 -9.59
CA ASP A 89 -31.06 4.85 -9.15
C ASP A 89 -31.29 5.98 -10.16
N SER A 90 -32.42 6.67 -9.98
CA SER A 90 -32.87 7.77 -10.84
C SER A 90 -32.25 9.13 -10.46
N GLU A 91 -31.51 9.19 -9.34
CA GLU A 91 -30.78 10.40 -8.93
C GLU A 91 -29.61 10.70 -9.88
N ARG A 92 -29.04 9.67 -10.52
CA ARG A 92 -27.89 9.79 -11.40
C ARG A 92 -28.28 9.41 -12.82
N LYS A 93 -28.39 10.42 -13.68
CA LYS A 93 -28.89 10.29 -15.07
C LYS A 93 -27.86 9.74 -16.05
N ASP A 94 -26.64 9.44 -15.60
CA ASP A 94 -25.58 8.91 -16.44
C ASP A 94 -25.46 7.39 -16.33
N ASP A 95 -25.65 6.69 -17.45
CA ASP A 95 -25.61 5.21 -17.51
C ASP A 95 -24.21 4.60 -17.30
N LYS A 96 -23.18 5.41 -17.03
CA LYS A 96 -21.78 4.94 -17.02
C LYS A 96 -21.41 4.24 -15.72
N SER A 97 -21.91 4.71 -14.58
CA SER A 97 -21.67 4.11 -13.27
C SER A 97 -22.89 4.31 -12.38
N LYS A 98 -23.26 3.25 -11.66
CA LYS A 98 -24.39 3.22 -10.73
C LYS A 98 -23.94 2.65 -9.39
N PRO A 99 -24.59 3.01 -8.27
CA PRO A 99 -24.28 2.42 -6.97
C PRO A 99 -24.59 0.92 -6.95
N CYS A 100 -23.97 0.17 -6.04
CA CYS A 100 -24.34 -1.22 -5.82
C CYS A 100 -25.76 -1.31 -5.22
N ASP A 101 -26.55 -2.25 -5.72
CA ASP A 101 -27.86 -2.59 -5.16
C ASP A 101 -27.68 -3.28 -3.79
N THR A 102 -28.39 -2.77 -2.78
CA THR A 102 -28.40 -3.34 -1.42
C THR A 102 -29.45 -4.43 -1.20
N ASN A 103 -30.38 -4.58 -2.14
CA ASN A 103 -31.45 -5.58 -2.13
C ASN A 103 -31.12 -6.82 -2.98
N GLY A 104 -30.02 -6.77 -3.74
CA GLY A 104 -29.56 -7.88 -4.56
C GLY A 104 -29.07 -9.06 -3.72
N ASP A 105 -29.91 -10.09 -3.57
CA ASP A 105 -29.56 -11.31 -2.85
C ASP A 105 -28.45 -12.11 -3.55
N GLY A 106 -27.49 -12.61 -2.78
CA GLY A 106 -26.40 -13.48 -3.27
C GLY A 106 -25.39 -12.81 -4.22
N ARG A 107 -25.39 -11.48 -4.30
CA ARG A 107 -24.47 -10.70 -5.15
C ARG A 107 -23.28 -10.21 -4.37
N ALA A 108 -22.13 -10.14 -5.04
CA ALA A 108 -20.88 -9.71 -4.44
C ALA A 108 -21.02 -8.33 -3.78
N TYR A 109 -20.57 -8.24 -2.53
CA TYR A 109 -20.69 -7.04 -1.70
C TYR A 109 -19.48 -6.91 -0.78
N HIS A 110 -19.05 -5.68 -0.53
CA HIS A 110 -17.92 -5.35 0.32
C HIS A 110 -18.24 -5.28 1.80
N HIS A 111 -17.27 -5.67 2.62
CA HIS A 111 -17.30 -5.58 4.08
C HIS A 111 -16.17 -4.70 4.61
N GLY A 112 -16.34 -4.08 5.76
CA GLY A 112 -15.38 -3.16 6.34
C GLY A 112 -15.45 -1.76 5.73
N THR A 113 -14.62 -0.87 6.24
CA THR A 113 -14.56 0.53 5.79
C THR A 113 -13.47 0.68 4.73
N GLU A 114 -13.79 1.32 3.61
CA GLU A 114 -12.77 1.67 2.61
C GLU A 114 -12.00 2.92 3.03
N ILE A 115 -10.68 2.89 2.83
CA ILE A 115 -9.77 4.02 2.87
C ILE A 115 -9.22 4.22 1.46
N TRP A 116 -9.70 5.24 0.76
CA TRP A 116 -9.38 5.46 -0.65
C TRP A 116 -8.40 6.61 -0.86
N TYR A 117 -7.37 6.36 -1.69
CA TYR A 117 -6.35 7.33 -2.07
C TYR A 117 -6.46 7.67 -3.57
N PRO A 118 -7.28 8.67 -3.97
CA PRO A 118 -7.56 8.94 -5.38
C PRO A 118 -6.42 9.61 -6.14
N TYR A 119 -5.47 10.23 -5.44
CA TYR A 119 -4.40 11.04 -6.05
C TYR A 119 -2.99 10.47 -5.82
N GLY A 120 -2.89 9.23 -5.35
CA GLY A 120 -1.63 8.56 -5.02
C GLY A 120 -1.40 8.40 -3.51
N MET A 121 -0.31 7.74 -3.13
CA MET A 121 -0.04 7.35 -1.74
C MET A 121 1.33 7.79 -1.22
N LYS A 122 1.90 8.87 -1.76
CA LYS A 122 3.16 9.43 -1.24
C LYS A 122 2.99 9.92 0.20
N PRO A 123 4.06 10.07 0.98
CA PRO A 123 3.97 10.65 2.31
C PRO A 123 3.24 12.01 2.30
N GLY A 124 2.18 12.13 3.10
CA GLY A 124 1.32 13.32 3.14
C GLY A 124 0.18 13.35 2.12
N ALA A 125 0.00 12.28 1.33
CA ALA A 125 -1.14 12.16 0.43
C ALA A 125 -2.47 12.17 1.19
N GLU A 126 -3.46 12.83 0.60
CA GLU A 126 -4.83 12.84 1.10
C GLU A 126 -5.52 11.50 0.86
N TYR A 127 -6.42 11.13 1.77
CA TYR A 127 -7.26 9.96 1.67
C TYR A 127 -8.68 10.29 2.11
N PHE A 128 -9.62 9.48 1.64
CA PHE A 128 -11.02 9.52 2.05
C PHE A 128 -11.35 8.28 2.87
N GLU A 129 -11.96 8.50 4.04
CA GLU A 129 -12.62 7.43 4.78
C GLU A 129 -14.07 7.32 4.26
N CYS A 130 -14.37 6.21 3.62
CA CYS A 130 -15.57 6.03 2.83
C CYS A 130 -16.74 5.60 3.72
N LEU A 131 -17.44 6.59 4.27
CA LEU A 131 -18.53 6.44 5.24
C LEU A 131 -19.91 6.75 4.65
N GLY A 132 -19.97 7.03 3.35
CA GLY A 132 -21.20 7.32 2.62
C GLY A 132 -22.03 6.07 2.32
N ARG A 133 -22.78 6.14 1.22
CA ARG A 133 -23.81 5.13 0.89
C ARG A 133 -23.62 4.58 -0.52
N PRO A 134 -23.97 3.31 -0.75
CA PRO A 134 -24.34 2.30 0.25
C PRO A 134 -23.21 1.95 1.24
N LYS A 135 -23.55 1.57 2.47
CA LYS A 135 -22.52 1.23 3.47
C LYS A 135 -21.70 0.04 2.97
N GLY A 136 -20.37 0.17 2.97
CA GLY A 136 -19.45 -0.85 2.45
C GLY A 136 -19.14 -0.69 0.95
N GLU A 137 -19.98 0.03 0.21
CA GLU A 137 -19.92 0.28 -1.24
C GLU A 137 -20.14 1.78 -1.51
N ASP A 138 -19.45 2.65 -0.75
CA ASP A 138 -19.71 4.11 -0.80
C ASP A 138 -19.46 4.65 -2.21
N PHE A 139 -20.53 5.10 -2.86
CA PHE A 139 -20.46 5.55 -4.24
C PHE A 139 -19.72 6.88 -4.38
N ASN A 140 -19.49 7.64 -3.31
CA ASN A 140 -18.66 8.84 -3.38
C ASN A 140 -17.15 8.54 -3.34
N CYS A 141 -16.78 7.26 -3.19
CA CYS A 141 -15.40 6.79 -3.20
C CYS A 141 -15.08 6.03 -4.51
N SER A 142 -14.22 5.00 -4.43
CA SER A 142 -13.74 4.28 -5.61
C SER A 142 -14.86 3.57 -6.37
N ASP A 143 -16.00 3.25 -5.73
CA ASP A 143 -17.09 2.53 -6.41
C ASP A 143 -17.83 3.38 -7.46
N SER A 144 -17.59 4.70 -7.51
CA SER A 144 -18.02 5.56 -8.62
C SER A 144 -17.23 5.32 -9.91
N LEU A 145 -16.02 4.75 -9.82
CA LEU A 145 -15.12 4.64 -10.95
C LEU A 145 -15.69 3.72 -12.04
N THR A 146 -15.31 4.03 -13.27
CA THR A 146 -15.57 3.20 -14.46
C THR A 146 -14.24 2.72 -15.02
N PHE A 147 -14.22 1.50 -15.52
CA PHE A 147 -12.99 0.84 -15.97
C PHE A 147 -13.08 0.54 -17.46
N ASP A 148 -12.16 1.11 -18.23
CA ASP A 148 -11.99 0.83 -19.66
C ASP A 148 -10.92 -0.25 -19.85
N LEU A 149 -11.24 -1.30 -20.61
CA LEU A 149 -10.30 -2.40 -20.88
C LEU A 149 -9.01 -1.93 -21.57
N SER A 150 -9.03 -0.80 -22.28
CA SER A 150 -7.84 -0.21 -22.90
C SER A 150 -6.83 0.37 -21.90
N GLU A 151 -7.27 0.68 -20.67
CA GLU A 151 -6.43 1.22 -19.60
C GLU A 151 -6.02 0.17 -18.55
N TYR A 152 -6.24 -1.12 -18.84
CA TYR A 152 -5.99 -2.24 -17.92
C TYR A 152 -4.61 -2.20 -17.23
N ASP A 153 -3.56 -1.83 -17.96
CA ASP A 153 -2.20 -1.75 -17.42
C ASP A 153 -2.06 -0.69 -16.30
N ILE A 154 -2.81 0.40 -16.38
CA ILE A 154 -2.84 1.45 -15.35
C ILE A 154 -3.48 0.88 -14.08
N TYR A 155 -4.62 0.20 -14.21
CA TYR A 155 -5.35 -0.35 -13.07
C TYR A 155 -4.54 -1.43 -12.33
N ILE A 156 -3.86 -2.30 -13.09
CA ILE A 156 -2.95 -3.30 -12.52
C ILE A 156 -1.70 -2.66 -11.95
N SER A 157 -1.22 -1.55 -12.51
CA SER A 157 -0.13 -0.78 -11.91
C SER A 157 -0.58 -0.20 -10.56
N ASP A 158 -1.72 0.45 -10.49
CA ASP A 158 -2.28 1.01 -9.25
C ASP A 158 -2.46 -0.08 -8.18
N HIS A 159 -2.99 -1.25 -8.56
CA HIS A 159 -3.10 -2.42 -7.68
C HIS A 159 -1.77 -2.94 -7.13
N ARG A 160 -0.67 -2.73 -7.84
CA ARG A 160 0.65 -3.27 -7.45
C ARG A 160 1.50 -2.28 -6.68
N HIS A 161 1.01 -1.05 -6.47
CA HIS A 161 1.76 0.01 -5.79
C HIS A 161 0.95 0.55 -4.63
N TYR A 162 1.52 0.49 -3.44
CA TYR A 162 0.93 1.05 -2.23
C TYR A 162 2.02 1.77 -1.44
N PHE A 163 1.73 2.99 -0.99
CA PHE A 163 2.66 3.84 -0.24
C PHE A 163 4.05 3.99 -0.90
N ASP A 164 4.07 4.28 -2.20
CA ASP A 164 5.29 4.44 -3.02
C ASP A 164 6.15 3.16 -3.16
N HIS A 165 5.60 2.00 -2.77
CA HIS A 165 6.25 0.71 -2.92
C HIS A 165 5.50 -0.18 -3.90
N LYS A 166 6.26 -0.78 -4.83
CA LYS A 166 5.76 -1.90 -5.63
C LYS A 166 5.66 -3.14 -4.75
N VAL A 167 4.47 -3.44 -4.24
CA VAL A 167 4.21 -4.44 -3.19
C VAL A 167 4.86 -5.81 -3.48
N PRO A 168 4.76 -6.40 -4.70
CA PRO A 168 5.41 -7.68 -4.98
C PRO A 168 6.94 -7.64 -4.88
N THR A 169 7.55 -6.52 -5.27
CA THR A 169 9.01 -6.35 -5.20
C THR A 169 9.42 -6.09 -3.75
N TYR A 170 8.70 -5.20 -3.06
CA TYR A 170 8.93 -4.86 -1.67
C TYR A 170 8.87 -6.08 -0.75
N GLY A 171 7.83 -6.91 -0.90
CA GLY A 171 7.70 -8.17 -0.16
C GLY A 171 8.82 -9.18 -0.48
N LYS A 172 9.19 -9.31 -1.77
CA LYS A 172 10.29 -10.21 -2.19
C LYS A 172 11.64 -9.81 -1.59
N LEU A 173 11.86 -8.52 -1.36
CA LEU A 173 13.07 -7.97 -0.76
C LEU A 173 13.06 -7.99 0.77
N GLY A 174 11.98 -8.50 1.40
CA GLY A 174 11.88 -8.60 2.85
C GLY A 174 11.39 -7.31 3.51
N CYS A 175 10.58 -6.52 2.82
CA CYS A 175 9.99 -5.29 3.35
C CYS A 175 11.04 -4.26 3.79
N VAL A 176 12.12 -4.17 3.03
CA VAL A 176 13.16 -3.14 3.20
C VAL A 176 12.95 -2.07 2.16
N GLU A 177 13.05 -0.81 2.59
CA GLU A 177 13.09 0.32 1.66
C GLU A 177 14.38 0.20 0.85
N LEU A 178 14.25 0.03 -0.47
CA LEU A 178 15.41 0.17 -1.34
C LEU A 178 15.84 1.62 -1.31
N ALA A 179 17.00 1.88 -0.72
CA ALA A 179 17.68 3.16 -0.76
C ALA A 179 18.22 3.46 -2.18
N GLU A 180 17.37 3.48 -3.19
CA GLU A 180 17.76 3.81 -4.56
C GLU A 180 17.65 5.32 -4.84
N GLU A 181 18.45 6.10 -4.10
CA GLU A 181 19.16 7.30 -4.59
C GLU A 181 20.52 7.52 -3.88
N VAL A 182 21.05 6.53 -3.14
CA VAL A 182 22.37 6.64 -2.47
C VAL A 182 23.47 5.88 -3.23
N ALA A 183 23.13 4.85 -4.00
CA ALA A 183 24.12 3.93 -4.59
C ALA A 183 24.61 4.27 -6.01
N VAL A 184 24.07 5.28 -6.70
CA VAL A 184 24.61 5.70 -8.03
C VAL A 184 25.83 6.62 -7.89
N LYS A 185 26.13 7.17 -6.70
CA LYS A 185 27.36 7.93 -6.43
C LYS A 185 28.46 7.14 -5.72
N GLU A 186 28.17 5.98 -5.14
CA GLU A 186 29.20 5.17 -4.44
C GLU A 186 29.96 4.20 -5.36
N SER A 187 29.46 3.95 -6.57
CA SER A 187 30.13 3.07 -7.56
C SER A 187 31.23 3.76 -8.37
N ALA A 188 31.46 5.08 -8.19
CA ALA A 188 32.37 5.84 -9.03
C ALA A 188 33.76 6.13 -8.44
N GLU A 189 34.12 5.71 -7.22
CA GLU A 189 35.52 5.87 -6.76
C GLU A 189 35.90 4.98 -5.54
N SER A 190 35.85 3.65 -5.71
CA SER A 190 36.63 2.71 -4.88
C SER A 190 37.61 1.84 -5.67
N LEU A 191 37.91 2.22 -6.92
CA LEU A 191 38.94 1.57 -7.74
C LEU A 191 39.88 2.64 -8.32
N GLY A 192 40.96 2.91 -7.59
CA GLY A 192 41.98 3.86 -8.04
C GLY A 192 43.21 4.03 -7.14
N GLN A 193 43.60 3.03 -6.35
CA GLN A 193 44.96 3.00 -5.80
C GLN A 193 45.91 2.44 -6.86
N ALA A 194 46.71 3.31 -7.48
CA ALA A 194 48.02 2.93 -8.01
C ALA A 194 48.94 4.16 -8.07
N SER A 195 49.89 4.24 -7.13
CA SER A 195 51.22 4.79 -7.45
C SER A 195 51.86 3.82 -8.45
N SER A 196 52.29 4.19 -9.65
CA SER A 196 53.39 5.12 -9.93
C SER A 196 53.45 5.46 -11.44
N ALA A 197 54.16 6.56 -11.74
CA ALA A 197 54.64 7.05 -13.06
C ALA A 197 53.80 8.13 -13.79
N GLN A 198 54.50 9.18 -14.23
CA GLN A 198 54.06 10.52 -14.66
C GLN A 198 53.48 10.57 -16.09
N SER A 199 52.63 11.58 -16.41
CA SER A 199 52.67 12.36 -17.68
C SER A 199 51.53 13.40 -17.85
N ASN A 200 51.84 14.67 -17.61
CA ASN A 200 51.49 15.88 -18.38
C ASN A 200 50.03 16.34 -18.69
N THR A 201 48.96 15.74 -18.18
CA THR A 201 47.58 16.24 -18.42
C THR A 201 46.96 17.07 -17.28
N GLU A 202 47.65 17.18 -16.14
CA GLU A 202 47.14 17.81 -14.90
C GLU A 202 47.04 19.35 -14.95
N SER A 203 47.79 20.02 -15.85
CA SER A 203 47.90 21.49 -15.81
C SER A 203 46.68 22.23 -16.37
N ALA A 204 45.89 21.60 -17.26
CA ALA A 204 44.70 22.23 -17.85
C ALA A 204 43.47 22.07 -16.93
N LEU A 205 43.29 20.88 -16.35
CA LEU A 205 42.19 20.59 -15.41
C LEU A 205 42.32 21.40 -14.11
N ARG A 206 43.54 21.56 -13.56
CA ARG A 206 43.75 22.39 -12.36
C ARG A 206 43.38 23.86 -12.56
N LYS A 207 43.57 24.42 -13.77
CA LYS A 207 43.16 25.80 -14.10
C LYS A 207 41.63 25.96 -14.15
N VAL A 208 40.92 24.94 -14.65
CA VAL A 208 39.45 24.93 -14.69
C VAL A 208 38.87 24.76 -13.28
N ILE A 209 39.40 23.83 -12.50
CA ILE A 209 38.95 23.55 -11.12
C ILE A 209 39.16 24.77 -10.20
N ASN A 210 40.31 25.47 -10.32
CA ASN A 210 40.57 26.67 -9.53
C ASN A 210 39.66 27.85 -9.92
N SER A 211 39.20 27.89 -11.17
CA SER A 211 38.22 28.89 -11.63
C SER A 211 36.82 28.59 -11.06
N VAL A 212 36.41 27.33 -11.03
CA VAL A 212 35.11 26.88 -10.47
C VAL A 212 35.05 27.02 -8.94
N ALA A 213 36.15 26.73 -8.23
CA ALA A 213 36.24 26.88 -6.78
C ALA A 213 36.21 28.35 -6.31
N THR A 214 36.52 29.29 -7.20
CA THR A 214 36.41 30.73 -6.93
C THR A 214 34.96 31.20 -7.09
N VAL A 215 34.22 30.63 -8.06
CA VAL A 215 32.79 30.90 -8.27
C VAL A 215 31.92 30.34 -7.13
N ALA A 216 32.23 29.13 -6.64
CA ALA A 216 31.47 28.51 -5.53
C ALA A 216 31.60 29.27 -4.20
N ARG A 217 32.72 29.98 -3.99
CA ARG A 217 32.89 30.89 -2.83
C ARG A 217 32.15 32.22 -3.01
N PHE A 218 31.91 32.66 -4.25
CA PHE A 218 31.12 33.85 -4.54
C PHE A 218 29.60 33.62 -4.37
N LEU A 219 29.15 32.36 -4.38
CA LEU A 219 27.73 31.98 -4.33
C LEU A 219 27.23 31.47 -2.96
N GLY A 220 28.05 31.52 -1.90
CA GLY A 220 27.58 31.42 -0.51
C GLY A 220 26.79 30.16 -0.12
N ILE A 221 27.08 28.98 -0.69
CA ILE A 221 26.34 27.74 -0.39
C ILE A 221 26.93 27.06 0.87
N HIS A 222 26.27 27.24 2.02
CA HIS A 222 26.58 26.52 3.26
C HIS A 222 26.03 25.08 3.24
N ARG A 223 26.85 24.11 3.70
CA ARG A 223 26.45 22.73 3.98
C ARG A 223 25.57 22.68 5.24
N ASN A 224 24.35 22.14 5.14
CA ASN A 224 23.57 21.77 6.31
C ASN A 224 23.90 20.33 6.74
N PHE A 225 24.37 20.22 7.98
CA PHE A 225 24.66 19.00 8.70
C PHE A 225 23.33 18.49 9.29
N ILE A 226 22.89 17.28 8.91
CA ILE A 226 21.68 16.69 9.49
C ILE A 226 21.98 16.39 10.97
N SER A 227 21.24 17.05 11.86
CA SER A 227 21.49 16.97 13.30
C SER A 227 21.20 15.58 13.83
N HIS A 228 21.96 15.18 14.85
CA HIS A 228 21.83 13.92 15.59
C HIS A 228 20.40 13.63 16.11
N ASN A 229 19.55 14.66 16.14
CA ASN A 229 18.17 14.64 16.62
C ASN A 229 17.20 13.91 15.67
N GLU A 230 17.44 13.89 14.35
CA GLU A 230 16.51 13.28 13.39
C GLU A 230 16.57 11.75 13.36
N ARG A 231 17.77 11.18 13.61
CA ARG A 231 17.94 9.72 13.77
C ARG A 231 17.25 9.20 15.03
N GLU A 232 17.28 9.96 16.12
CA GLU A 232 16.59 9.64 17.37
C GLU A 232 15.05 9.67 17.21
N VAL A 233 14.51 10.60 16.41
CA VAL A 233 13.07 10.68 16.14
C VAL A 233 12.57 9.49 15.31
N ALA A 234 13.35 9.02 14.34
CA ALA A 234 13.00 7.84 13.53
C ALA A 234 13.02 6.54 14.36
N ILE A 235 14.04 6.35 15.20
CA ILE A 235 14.14 5.19 16.10
C ILE A 235 13.01 5.22 17.13
N ARG A 236 12.72 6.38 17.72
CA ARG A 236 11.58 6.52 18.66
C ARG A 236 10.23 6.26 18.00
N ARG A 237 10.06 6.53 16.70
CA ARG A 237 8.83 6.20 15.96
C ARG A 237 8.68 4.69 15.73
N ILE A 238 9.77 3.99 15.38
CA ILE A 238 9.76 2.53 15.22
C ILE A 238 9.54 1.85 16.58
N GLU A 239 10.18 2.34 17.63
CA GLU A 239 9.96 1.83 18.99
C GLU A 239 8.57 2.17 19.54
N TYR A 240 7.98 3.31 19.18
CA TYR A 240 6.61 3.67 19.53
C TYR A 240 5.60 2.75 18.85
N GLN A 241 5.77 2.46 17.56
CA GLN A 241 4.95 1.48 16.84
C GLN A 241 5.11 0.08 17.43
N ARG A 242 6.34 -0.35 17.73
CA ARG A 242 6.60 -1.62 18.45
C ARG A 242 6.01 -1.63 19.86
N ARG A 243 6.01 -0.53 20.61
CA ARG A 243 5.39 -0.41 21.94
C ARG A 243 3.87 -0.41 21.88
N ILE A 244 3.24 0.18 20.87
CA ILE A 244 1.79 0.09 20.67
C ILE A 244 1.39 -1.34 20.37
N ILE A 245 2.14 -2.04 19.51
CA ILE A 245 1.92 -3.45 19.16
C ILE A 245 2.20 -4.38 20.37
N SER A 246 3.22 -4.06 21.17
CA SER A 246 3.62 -4.86 22.36
C SER A 246 2.75 -4.62 23.59
N ARG A 247 1.99 -3.52 23.69
CA ARG A 247 1.25 -3.14 24.91
C ARG A 247 -0.27 -3.36 24.85
N ARG A 248 -0.82 -3.77 23.72
CA ARG A 248 -2.23 -4.18 23.61
C ARG A 248 -2.29 -5.56 22.96
N LYS A 249 -3.08 -6.48 23.52
CA LYS A 249 -3.30 -7.85 23.02
C LYS A 249 -4.07 -7.89 21.68
N SER A 250 -3.90 -6.88 20.83
CA SER A 250 -4.60 -6.76 19.57
C SER A 250 -3.89 -7.57 18.50
N THR A 251 -4.60 -8.47 17.83
CA THR A 251 -4.11 -9.16 16.63
C THR A 251 -4.39 -8.26 15.45
N VAL A 252 -3.34 -7.86 14.73
CA VAL A 252 -3.48 -7.13 13.46
C VAL A 252 -3.15 -8.10 12.33
N ILE A 253 -4.10 -8.33 11.44
CA ILE A 253 -3.90 -9.06 10.19
C ILE A 253 -3.70 -8.02 9.10
N ILE A 254 -2.56 -8.06 8.42
CA ILE A 254 -2.20 -7.14 7.33
C ILE A 254 -1.83 -7.98 6.11
N GLU A 255 -2.55 -7.80 5.00
CA GLU A 255 -2.31 -8.47 3.71
C GLU A 255 -2.49 -7.51 2.54
#